data_AF-A0A260WWW9-F1
#
_entry.id   AF-A0A260WWW9-F1
#
_cell.length_a   1.000
_cell.length_b   1.000
_cell.length_c   1.000
_cell.angle_alpha   90.00
_cell.angle_beta   90.00
_cell.angle_gamma   90.00
#
_symmetry.space_group_name_H-M   'P 1'
#
loop_
_entity.id
_entity.type
_entity.pdbx_description
1 polymer ?
#
loop_
_entity_poly.entity_id
_entity_poly.type
_entity_poly.pdbx_seq_one_letter_code
_entity_poly.pdbx_strand_id
1 'polypeptide(L)'
;MISKAASNAVVLVSRATLAVLIFDGFLCGVLSILFLPTYLGSVPFPVSALLAGAANVALLFAARKVAEEPVAVASPLIAWFVAVLLCMFGGPGGDVLLLADWRTAVLLLGGLVPPGVLLFSWRLQRLTAAPHAHPHPGAHSRSSSGSASR
;
A
#
# COMPACT_ATOMS: atom_id res chain seq x y z
N MET A 1 -1.97 -21.59 -28.56
CA MET A 1 -2.09 -22.15 -27.19
C MET A 1 -1.04 -21.61 -26.21
N ILE A 2 0.21 -21.37 -26.64
CA ILE A 2 1.34 -20.94 -25.80
C ILE A 2 1.12 -19.57 -25.11
N SER A 3 0.50 -18.60 -25.80
CA SER A 3 0.22 -17.25 -25.26
C SER A 3 -0.74 -17.26 -24.03
N LYS A 4 -1.74 -18.15 -24.02
CA LYS A 4 -2.68 -18.26 -22.88
C LYS A 4 -2.00 -18.83 -21.63
N ALA A 5 -1.11 -19.82 -21.81
CA ALA A 5 -0.33 -20.39 -20.72
C ALA A 5 0.64 -19.36 -20.11
N ALA A 6 1.33 -18.58 -20.95
CA ALA A 6 2.24 -17.52 -20.51
C ALA A 6 1.49 -16.41 -19.74
N SER A 7 0.33 -15.97 -20.25
CA SER A 7 -0.51 -14.98 -19.57
C SER A 7 -0.97 -15.47 -18.19
N ASN A 8 -1.40 -16.73 -18.10
CA ASN A 8 -1.84 -17.31 -16.83
C ASN A 8 -0.69 -17.40 -15.80
N ALA A 9 0.52 -17.72 -16.25
CA ALA A 9 1.69 -17.78 -15.39
C ALA A 9 2.04 -16.40 -14.79
N VAL A 10 2.01 -15.33 -15.61
CA VAL A 10 2.28 -13.96 -15.13
C VAL A 10 1.23 -13.51 -14.10
N VAL A 11 -0.04 -13.83 -14.35
CA VAL A 11 -1.13 -13.55 -13.41
C VAL A 11 -0.94 -14.33 -12.11
N LEU A 12 -0.57 -15.61 -12.20
CA LEU A 12 -0.35 -16.45 -11.02
C LEU A 12 0.83 -15.95 -10.17
N VAL A 13 1.93 -15.56 -10.80
CA VAL A 13 3.10 -14.97 -10.13
C VAL A 13 2.70 -13.68 -9.43
N SER A 14 1.99 -12.78 -10.12
CA SER A 14 1.55 -11.50 -9.53
C SER A 14 0.66 -11.71 -8.30
N ARG A 15 -0.28 -12.66 -8.38
CA ARG A 15 -1.17 -13.03 -7.26
C ARG A 15 -0.41 -13.68 -6.11
N ALA A 16 0.55 -14.56 -6.40
CA ALA A 16 1.39 -15.21 -5.39
C ALA A 16 2.27 -14.17 -4.67
N THR A 17 2.92 -13.27 -5.40
CA THR A 17 3.71 -12.18 -4.82
C THR A 17 2.84 -11.30 -3.92
N LEU A 18 1.64 -10.92 -4.37
CA LEU A 18 0.70 -10.13 -3.57
C LEU A 18 0.31 -10.88 -2.27
N ALA A 19 0.01 -12.18 -2.36
CA ALA A 19 -0.29 -13.00 -1.17
C ALA A 19 0.89 -13.05 -0.19
N VAL A 20 2.12 -13.18 -0.68
CA VAL A 20 3.33 -13.13 0.15
C VAL A 20 3.48 -11.76 0.82
N LEU A 21 3.26 -10.66 0.10
CA LEU A 21 3.31 -9.32 0.68
C LEU A 21 2.25 -9.11 1.77
N ILE A 22 1.03 -9.61 1.57
CA ILE A 22 -0.04 -9.57 2.59
C ILE A 22 0.42 -10.32 3.85
N PHE A 23 0.92 -11.53 3.67
CA PHE A 23 1.41 -12.35 4.78
C PHE A 23 2.59 -11.68 5.50
N ASP A 24 3.53 -11.10 4.76
CA ASP A 24 4.67 -10.36 5.32
C ASP A 24 4.23 -9.12 6.08
N GLY A 25 3.25 -8.37 5.56
CA GLY A 25 2.63 -7.23 6.28
C GLY A 25 1.98 -7.65 7.59
N PHE A 26 1.23 -8.77 7.59
CA PHE A 26 0.67 -9.36 8.80
C PHE A 26 1.77 -9.75 9.81
N LEU A 27 2.80 -10.46 9.35
CA LEU A 27 3.89 -10.93 10.19
C LEU A 27 4.69 -9.75 10.77
N CYS A 28 4.93 -8.72 9.98
CA CYS A 28 5.52 -7.46 10.42
C CYS A 28 4.67 -6.80 11.51
N GLY A 29 3.34 -6.81 11.39
CA GLY A 29 2.43 -6.30 12.43
C GLY A 29 2.58 -7.03 13.74
N VAL A 30 2.57 -8.37 13.71
CA VAL A 30 2.80 -9.20 14.91
C VAL A 30 4.17 -8.92 15.53
N LEU A 31 5.24 -8.95 14.73
CA LEU A 31 6.60 -8.70 15.22
C LEU A 31 6.75 -7.31 15.82
N SER A 32 6.09 -6.30 15.23
CA SER A 32 6.19 -4.92 15.72
C SER A 32 5.65 -4.77 17.14
N ILE A 33 4.63 -5.56 17.49
CA ILE A 33 4.00 -5.59 18.81
C ILE A 33 4.85 -6.40 19.80
N LEU A 34 5.36 -7.55 19.37
CA LEU A 34 6.26 -8.37 20.20
C LEU A 34 7.56 -7.64 20.54
N PHE A 35 8.07 -6.81 19.64
CA PHE A 35 9.25 -5.98 19.88
C PHE A 35 8.93 -4.58 20.45
N LEU A 36 7.65 -4.24 20.62
CA LEU A 36 7.24 -2.97 21.24
C LEU A 36 7.73 -2.80 22.69
N PRO A 37 7.72 -3.84 23.55
CA PRO A 37 8.29 -3.78 24.89
C PRO A 37 9.83 -3.92 24.90
N THR A 38 10.54 -3.61 23.82
CA THR A 38 12.01 -3.57 23.87
C THR A 38 12.47 -2.43 24.78
N TYR A 39 13.39 -2.74 25.70
CA TYR A 39 14.02 -1.77 26.60
C TYR A 39 15.50 -1.66 26.28
N LEU A 40 16.03 -0.44 26.26
CA LEU A 40 17.47 -0.19 26.32
C LEU A 40 17.78 0.21 27.76
N GLY A 41 18.27 -0.75 28.54
CA GLY A 41 18.42 -0.57 30.00
C GLY A 41 17.06 -0.40 30.66
N SER A 42 16.82 0.75 31.31
CA SER A 42 15.54 1.08 31.94
C SER A 42 14.60 1.91 31.06
N VAL A 43 15.05 2.36 29.88
CA VAL A 43 14.24 3.25 29.03
C VAL A 43 13.50 2.44 27.96
N PRO A 44 12.18 2.59 27.83
CA PRO A 44 11.41 1.98 26.75
C PRO A 44 11.86 2.53 25.38
N PHE A 45 12.31 1.66 24.47
CA PHE A 45 12.83 2.07 23.16
C PHE A 45 11.97 1.45 22.04
N PRO A 46 10.95 2.17 21.52
CA PRO A 46 10.00 1.66 20.53
C PRO A 46 10.60 1.64 19.11
N VAL A 47 11.76 1.02 18.93
CA VAL A 47 12.45 0.90 17.62
C VAL A 47 11.59 0.16 16.59
N SER A 48 10.72 -0.74 17.07
CA SER A 48 9.80 -1.48 16.23
C SER A 48 8.82 -0.57 15.47
N ALA A 49 8.47 0.61 16.00
CA ALA A 49 7.60 1.56 15.31
C ALA A 49 8.27 2.16 14.06
N LEU A 50 9.57 2.48 14.14
CA LEU A 50 10.34 2.96 12.98
C LEU A 50 10.53 1.85 11.95
N LEU A 51 10.86 0.64 12.41
CA LEU A 51 11.01 -0.53 11.56
C LEU A 51 9.70 -0.88 10.85
N ALA A 52 8.57 -0.83 11.56
CA ALA A 52 7.24 -1.04 11.01
C ALA A 52 6.91 -0.01 9.92
N GLY A 53 7.18 1.28 10.18
CA GLY A 53 7.01 2.33 9.19
C GLY A 53 7.83 2.10 7.92
N ALA A 54 9.12 1.78 8.08
CA ALA A 54 10.01 1.47 6.97
C ALA A 54 9.58 0.23 6.18
N ALA A 55 9.21 -0.85 6.87
CA ALA A 55 8.71 -2.08 6.26
C ALA A 55 7.41 -1.84 5.50
N ASN A 56 6.45 -1.13 6.09
CA ASN A 56 5.19 -0.78 5.45
C ASN A 56 5.40 0.05 4.18
N VAL A 57 6.34 0.99 4.18
CA VAL A 57 6.71 1.76 2.98
C VAL A 57 7.29 0.85 1.90
N ALA A 58 8.24 -0.03 2.27
CA ALA A 58 8.85 -0.97 1.32
C ALA A 58 7.82 -1.94 0.71
N LEU A 59 6.93 -2.48 1.55
CA LEU A 59 5.81 -3.33 1.13
C LEU A 59 4.89 -2.61 0.15
N LEU A 60 4.58 -1.35 0.41
CA LEU A 60 3.72 -0.54 -0.46
C LEU A 60 4.35 -0.31 -1.84
N PHE A 61 5.67 -0.05 -1.88
CA PHE A 61 6.41 0.05 -3.14
C PHE A 61 6.46 -1.28 -3.90
N ALA A 62 6.65 -2.39 -3.19
CA ALA A 62 6.63 -3.72 -3.79
C ALA A 62 5.23 -4.08 -4.34
N ALA A 63 4.17 -3.77 -3.60
CA ALA A 63 2.79 -4.03 -4.02
C ALA A 63 2.41 -3.27 -5.29
N ARG A 64 2.88 -2.01 -5.42
CA ARG A 64 2.70 -1.23 -6.67
C ARG A 64 3.32 -1.84 -7.91
N LYS A 65 4.35 -2.67 -7.78
CA LYS A 65 4.99 -3.31 -8.94
C LYS A 65 4.15 -4.46 -9.50
N VAL A 66 3.21 -4.99 -8.71
CA VAL A 66 2.42 -6.19 -9.05
C VAL A 66 0.91 -5.93 -9.10
N ALA A 67 0.45 -4.77 -8.61
CA ALA A 67 -0.96 -4.41 -8.57
C ALA A 67 -1.21 -2.97 -9.04
N GLU A 68 -2.25 -2.79 -9.85
CA GLU A 68 -2.67 -1.48 -10.37
C GLU A 68 -3.79 -0.83 -9.52
N GLU A 69 -4.62 -1.69 -8.94
CA GLU A 69 -5.75 -1.31 -8.09
C GLU A 69 -5.27 -0.70 -6.77
N PRO A 70 -5.75 0.49 -6.37
CA PRO A 70 -5.30 1.16 -5.15
C PRO A 70 -5.47 0.30 -3.88
N VAL A 71 -6.57 -0.46 -3.82
CA VAL A 71 -6.88 -1.33 -2.68
C VAL A 71 -5.93 -2.53 -2.61
N ALA A 72 -5.58 -3.11 -3.76
CA ALA A 72 -4.63 -4.20 -3.84
C ALA A 72 -3.22 -3.76 -3.42
N VAL A 73 -2.82 -2.53 -3.78
CA VAL A 73 -1.57 -1.92 -3.34
C VAL A 73 -1.53 -1.70 -1.82
N ALA A 74 -2.65 -1.29 -1.22
CA ALA A 74 -2.75 -1.07 0.22
C ALA A 74 -2.92 -2.37 1.04
N SER A 75 -3.12 -3.52 0.39
CA SER A 75 -3.42 -4.79 1.08
C SER A 75 -2.39 -5.23 2.13
N PRO A 76 -1.06 -5.05 1.96
CA PRO A 76 -0.08 -5.42 3.00
C PRO A 76 -0.20 -4.53 4.25
N LEU A 77 -0.49 -3.24 4.04
CA LEU A 77 -0.69 -2.28 5.12
C LEU A 77 -1.98 -2.60 5.90
N ILE A 78 -3.04 -3.01 5.20
CA ILE A 78 -4.28 -3.48 5.82
C ILE A 78 -4.01 -4.72 6.66
N ALA A 79 -3.22 -5.67 6.14
CA ALA A 79 -2.86 -6.89 6.86
C ALA A 79 -2.05 -6.60 8.13
N TRP A 80 -1.10 -5.65 8.06
CA TRP A 80 -0.39 -5.14 9.23
C TRP A 80 -1.35 -4.55 10.26
N PHE A 81 -2.29 -3.70 9.84
CA PHE A 81 -3.25 -3.07 10.75
C PHE A 81 -4.18 -4.10 11.41
N VAL A 82 -4.62 -5.10 10.65
CA VAL A 82 -5.42 -6.22 11.19
C VAL A 82 -4.62 -7.00 12.22
N ALA A 83 -3.34 -7.31 11.97
CA ALA A 83 -2.48 -7.96 12.96
C ALA A 83 -2.38 -7.15 14.25
N VAL A 84 -2.21 -5.82 14.13
CA VAL A 84 -2.17 -4.91 15.27
C VAL A 84 -3.47 -4.96 16.06
N LEU A 85 -4.61 -4.84 15.38
CA LEU A 85 -5.93 -4.92 16.03
C LEU A 85 -6.15 -6.26 16.72
N LEU A 86 -5.81 -7.39 16.08
CA LEU A 86 -5.96 -8.71 16.70
C LEU A 86 -5.16 -8.81 18.00
N CYS A 87 -3.94 -8.31 18.02
CA CYS A 87 -3.13 -8.26 19.24
C CYS A 87 -3.65 -7.24 20.27
N MET A 88 -4.40 -6.20 19.87
CA MET A 88 -5.12 -5.32 20.81
C MET A 88 -6.30 -6.02 21.49
N PHE A 89 -7.05 -6.85 20.74
CA PHE A 89 -8.26 -7.50 21.26
C PHE A 89 -7.96 -8.74 22.13
N GLY A 90 -6.73 -9.27 22.12
CA GLY A 90 -6.29 -10.29 23.07
C GLY A 90 -5.25 -11.25 22.49
N GLY A 91 -4.30 -11.65 23.32
CA GLY A 91 -3.35 -12.72 23.02
C GLY A 91 -3.89 -14.11 23.36
N PRO A 92 -3.29 -15.18 22.83
CA PRO A 92 -3.75 -16.57 23.04
C PRO A 92 -3.74 -17.04 24.50
N GLY A 93 -3.16 -16.26 25.42
CA GLY A 93 -3.16 -16.49 26.87
C GLY A 93 -4.21 -15.70 27.65
N GLY A 94 -5.09 -14.93 27.00
CA GLY A 94 -6.03 -14.01 27.66
C GLY A 94 -5.41 -12.67 28.05
N ASP A 95 -4.10 -12.50 27.88
CA ASP A 95 -3.40 -11.24 28.10
C ASP A 95 -3.57 -10.30 26.89
N VAL A 96 -3.87 -9.02 27.18
CA VAL A 96 -3.83 -7.97 26.16
C VAL A 96 -2.37 -7.67 25.85
N LEU A 97 -1.88 -8.19 24.71
CA LEU A 97 -0.50 -8.01 24.23
C LEU A 97 -0.13 -6.55 23.98
N LEU A 98 -1.14 -5.69 23.85
CA LEU A 98 -0.98 -4.30 23.45
C LEU A 98 -1.77 -3.42 24.44
N LEU A 99 -1.10 -2.99 25.51
CA LEU A 99 -1.66 -1.99 26.42
C LEU A 99 -1.89 -0.68 25.65
N ALA A 100 -3.00 0.00 25.94
CA ALA A 100 -3.33 1.32 25.41
C ALA A 100 -2.40 2.39 26.02
N ASP A 101 -1.13 2.35 25.61
CA ASP A 101 -0.05 3.19 26.10
C ASP A 101 0.48 4.08 24.96
N TRP A 102 1.26 5.11 25.30
CA TRP A 102 1.83 6.05 24.32
C TRP A 102 2.69 5.34 23.25
N ARG A 103 3.29 4.19 23.59
CA ARG A 103 4.09 3.34 22.69
C ARG A 103 3.26 2.81 21.53
N THR A 104 2.01 2.46 21.80
CA THR A 104 1.04 2.02 20.80
C THR A 104 0.67 3.16 19.86
N ALA A 105 0.46 4.36 20.41
CA ALA A 105 0.23 5.55 19.59
C ALA A 105 1.44 5.82 18.67
N VAL A 106 2.67 5.67 19.15
CA VAL A 106 3.88 5.80 18.33
C VAL A 106 3.98 4.72 17.25
N LEU A 107 3.61 3.47 17.54
CA LEU A 107 3.57 2.40 16.54
C LEU A 107 2.51 2.64 15.48
N LEU A 108 1.32 3.07 15.87
CA LEU A 108 0.24 3.39 14.94
C LEU A 108 0.60 4.60 14.08
N LEU A 109 1.09 5.68 14.68
CA LEU A 109 1.49 6.88 13.94
C LEU A 109 2.71 6.60 13.05
N GLY A 110 3.77 5.99 13.59
CA GLY A 110 4.98 5.65 12.84
C GLY A 110 4.75 4.62 11.74
N GLY A 111 3.88 3.64 11.98
CA GLY A 111 3.53 2.59 11.04
C GLY A 111 2.55 3.03 9.95
N LEU A 112 1.66 4.00 10.23
CA LEU A 112 0.57 4.40 9.33
C LEU A 112 0.80 5.75 8.64
N VAL A 113 1.45 6.72 9.29
CA VAL A 113 1.64 8.07 8.72
C VAL A 113 2.50 8.05 7.46
N PRO A 114 3.73 7.46 7.44
CA PRO A 114 4.54 7.44 6.22
C PRO A 114 3.85 6.75 5.01
N PRO A 115 3.31 5.52 5.13
CA PRO A 115 2.65 4.87 4.01
C PRO A 115 1.30 5.53 3.66
N GLY A 116 0.60 6.10 4.64
CA GLY A 116 -0.63 6.87 4.41
C GLY A 116 -0.40 8.12 3.57
N VAL A 117 0.65 8.90 3.86
CA VAL A 117 1.05 10.06 3.06
C VAL A 117 1.42 9.64 1.64
N LEU A 118 2.14 8.53 1.46
CA LEU A 118 2.46 7.99 0.13
C LEU A 118 1.20 7.63 -0.66
N LEU A 119 0.29 6.85 -0.08
CA LEU A 119 -1.00 6.51 -0.71
C LEU A 119 -1.79 7.76 -1.11
N PHE A 120 -1.86 8.75 -0.22
CA PHE A 120 -2.56 9.99 -0.46
C PHE A 120 -1.92 10.81 -1.59
N SER A 121 -0.60 10.94 -1.60
CA SER A 121 0.15 11.65 -2.65
C SER A 121 -0.10 11.03 -4.04
N TRP A 122 -0.10 9.70 -4.12
CA TRP A 122 -0.38 8.98 -5.37
C TRP A 122 -1.84 9.13 -5.80
N ARG A 123 -2.77 9.17 -4.85
CA ARG A 123 -4.19 9.43 -5.13
C ARG A 123 -4.36 10.83 -5.73
N LEU A 124 -3.72 11.84 -5.14
CA LEU A 124 -3.76 13.22 -5.64
C LEU A 124 -3.19 13.33 -7.06
N GLN A 125 -2.06 12.70 -7.34
CA GLN A 125 -1.48 12.68 -8.70
C GLN A 125 -2.45 12.14 -9.76
N ARG A 126 -3.22 11.09 -9.43
CA ARG A 126 -4.25 10.55 -10.34
C ARG A 126 -5.38 11.56 -10.58
N LEU A 127 -5.77 12.31 -9.57
CA LEU A 127 -6.83 13.33 -9.67
C LEU A 127 -6.36 14.57 -10.44
N THR A 128 -5.09 14.96 -10.32
CA THR A 128 -4.51 16.11 -11.04
C THR A 128 -4.10 15.78 -12.48
N ALA A 129 -3.91 14.50 -12.83
CA ALA A 129 -3.62 14.09 -14.20
C ALA A 129 -4.87 14.06 -15.11
N ALA A 130 -6.05 13.84 -14.53
CA ALA A 130 -7.32 13.75 -15.25
C ALA A 130 -7.85 15.06 -15.91
N PRO A 131 -7.59 16.28 -15.40
CA PRO A 131 -8.18 17.51 -15.94
C PRO A 131 -7.60 18.04 -17.26
N HIS A 132 -6.41 17.57 -17.72
CA HIS A 132 -5.74 18.12 -18.91
C HIS A 132 -5.87 17.25 -20.18
N ALA A 133 -6.57 16.12 -20.13
CA ALA A 133 -6.84 15.26 -21.29
C ALA A 133 -8.11 15.69 -22.05
N HIS A 134 -8.25 16.99 -22.33
CA HIS A 134 -9.15 17.47 -23.38
C HIS A 134 -8.30 17.98 -24.55
N PRO A 135 -8.05 17.15 -25.58
CA PRO A 135 -7.74 17.68 -26.90
C PRO A 135 -8.96 18.51 -27.31
N HIS A 136 -8.81 19.80 -27.60
CA HIS A 136 -9.85 20.57 -28.27
C HIS A 136 -10.15 19.90 -29.62
N PRO A 137 -11.28 19.20 -29.81
CA PRO A 137 -11.68 18.66 -31.11
C PRO A 137 -12.41 19.81 -31.80
N GLY A 138 -11.64 20.75 -32.35
CA GLY A 138 -12.17 22.05 -32.75
C GLY A 138 -11.31 22.79 -33.75
N ALA A 139 -10.68 22.07 -34.69
CA ALA A 139 -10.20 22.67 -35.92
C ALA A 139 -10.73 21.82 -37.08
N HIS A 140 -12.02 21.97 -37.36
CA HIS A 140 -12.59 21.56 -38.63
C HIS A 140 -11.89 22.35 -39.75
N SER A 141 -10.87 21.75 -40.39
CA SER A 141 -10.46 22.17 -41.72
C SER A 141 -11.60 21.79 -42.66
N ARG A 142 -12.51 22.74 -42.92
CA ARG A 142 -13.55 22.63 -43.93
C ARG A 142 -12.93 22.15 -45.24
N SER A 143 -13.53 21.09 -45.79
CA SER A 143 -13.33 20.65 -47.16
C SER A 143 -13.62 21.79 -48.15
N SER A 144 -12.60 22.31 -48.81
CA SER A 144 -12.79 23.07 -50.05
C SER A 144 -12.78 22.07 -51.23
N SER A 145 -13.91 21.41 -51.44
CA SER A 145 -14.20 20.71 -52.68
C SER A 145 -15.01 21.64 -53.59
N GLY A 146 -14.45 21.94 -54.76
CA GLY A 146 -15.20 22.29 -55.96
C GLY A 146 -15.52 23.76 -56.21
N SER A 147 -14.78 24.40 -57.12
CA SER A 147 -15.33 25.28 -58.16
C SER A 147 -14.20 25.92 -58.97
N ALA A 148 -13.76 25.27 -60.04
CA ALA A 148 -13.19 25.96 -61.20
C ALA A 148 -13.22 25.01 -62.40
N SER A 149 -14.38 24.93 -63.03
CA SER A 149 -14.52 24.64 -64.44
C SER A 149 -14.09 25.87 -65.23
N ARG A 150 -13.08 25.71 -66.11
CA ARG A 150 -13.00 26.25 -67.47
C ARG A 150 -11.64 25.94 -68.09
#